data_AF-A0A8C9CV16-F1
#
_entry.id   AF-A0A8C9CV16-F1
#
_cell.length_a   1.000
_cell.length_b   1.000
_cell.length_c   1.000
_cell.angle_alpha   90.00
_cell.angle_beta   90.00
_cell.angle_gamma   90.00
#
_symmetry.space_group_name_H-M   'P 1'
#
loop_
_entity.id
_entity.type
_entity.pdbx_description
1 polymer ?
#
loop_
_entity_poly.entity_id
_entity_poly.type
_entity_poly.pdbx_seq_one_letter_code
_entity_poly.pdbx_strand_id
1 'polypeptide(L)'
;MGCFECCIKCLGGVPYASLVATILCFSGVALFCGCGHVALAGTVAILEQHFSTNTSDHALLSEVIQLMQYVIYGIASFFFLYGIILLAEGFYTTSAVKELHGEFKTTACGRCISGMFVFLTYVLGVAWLGVFGFSAVPVFMFYNIWSTCEVIKSPQTNGTAGVEQICVDIRQYGIIPWNAFPGRICGSALENICNTNEFYMSYHLFIVACAGAGATVIALLIYMMATTYNYAVLKFKSREDCCTKF
;
A
#
# COMPACT_ATOMS: atom_id res chain seq x y z
N MET A 1 10.59 46.33 6.90
CA MET A 1 10.84 45.20 7.82
C MET A 1 9.69 44.18 7.92
N GLY A 2 8.47 44.40 7.39
CA GLY A 2 7.32 43.51 7.65
C GLY A 2 7.08 42.29 6.73
N CYS A 3 7.70 42.19 5.54
CA CYS A 3 7.41 41.07 4.62
C CYS A 3 8.17 39.78 4.98
N PHE A 4 9.40 39.92 5.49
CA PHE A 4 10.25 38.78 5.86
C PHE A 4 9.76 38.09 7.14
N GLU A 5 9.31 38.87 8.14
CA GLU A 5 8.69 38.32 9.36
C GLU A 5 7.34 37.66 9.09
N CYS A 6 6.56 38.19 8.14
CA CYS A 6 5.32 37.55 7.68
C CYS A 6 5.62 36.22 6.97
N CYS A 7 6.65 36.18 6.12
CA CYS A 7 7.11 34.96 5.46
C CYS A 7 7.59 33.90 6.46
N ILE A 8 8.40 34.28 7.45
CA ILE A 8 8.87 33.37 8.50
C ILE A 8 7.70 32.83 9.35
N LYS A 9 6.71 33.68 9.69
CA LYS A 9 5.49 33.23 10.39
C LYS A 9 4.63 32.29 9.54
N CYS A 10 4.51 32.54 8.23
CA CYS A 10 3.82 31.64 7.30
C CYS A 10 4.55 30.30 7.11
N LEU A 11 5.89 30.31 7.01
CA LEU A 11 6.72 29.11 6.94
C LEU A 11 6.63 28.28 8.24
N GLY A 12 6.61 28.94 9.41
CA GLY A 12 6.39 28.28 10.69
C GLY A 12 4.98 27.72 10.88
N GLY A 13 4.00 28.17 10.08
CA GLY A 13 2.62 27.69 10.08
C GLY A 13 2.37 26.41 9.28
N VAL A 14 3.35 25.94 8.50
CA VAL A 14 3.18 24.76 7.66
C VAL A 14 3.34 23.47 8.49
N PRO A 15 2.37 22.53 8.46
CA PRO A 15 2.49 21.24 9.10
C PRO A 15 3.41 20.33 8.26
N TYR A 16 4.72 20.54 8.34
CA TYR A 16 5.71 19.79 7.55
C TYR A 16 5.56 18.27 7.69
N ALA A 17 5.24 17.79 8.90
CA ALA A 17 4.99 16.37 9.15
C ALA A 17 3.78 15.84 8.34
N SER A 18 2.64 16.55 8.39
CA SER A 18 1.45 16.18 7.62
C SER A 18 1.67 16.30 6.12
N LEU A 19 2.45 17.28 5.65
CA LEU A 19 2.79 17.44 4.23
C LEU A 19 3.64 16.29 3.70
N VAL A 20 4.70 15.92 4.43
CA VAL A 20 5.54 14.76 4.08
C VAL A 20 4.72 13.48 4.13
N ALA A 21 3.86 13.32 5.15
CA ALA A 21 2.95 12.18 5.24
C ALA A 21 1.99 12.11 4.04
N THR A 22 1.43 13.23 3.57
CA THR A 22 0.56 13.26 2.38
C THR A 22 1.30 12.79 1.14
N ILE A 23 2.50 13.31 0.90
CA ILE A 23 3.30 12.93 -0.28
C ILE A 23 3.61 11.44 -0.24
N LEU A 24 4.03 10.92 0.92
CA LEU A 24 4.35 9.51 1.12
C LEU A 24 3.11 8.62 1.01
N CYS A 25 1.96 9.08 1.51
CA CYS A 25 0.70 8.37 1.41
C CYS A 25 0.24 8.26 -0.04
N PHE A 26 0.30 9.37 -0.80
CA PHE A 26 -0.10 9.39 -2.20
C PHE A 26 0.83 8.55 -3.06
N SER A 27 2.14 8.64 -2.85
CA SER A 27 3.09 7.80 -3.58
C SER A 27 2.92 6.33 -3.22
N GLY A 28 2.79 5.98 -1.94
CA GLY A 28 2.58 4.60 -1.49
C GLY A 28 1.31 3.98 -2.05
N VAL A 29 0.18 4.69 -1.97
CA VAL A 29 -1.11 4.22 -2.49
C VAL A 29 -1.07 4.13 -4.01
N ALA A 30 -0.46 5.09 -4.71
CA ALA A 30 -0.32 5.05 -6.16
C ALA A 30 0.54 3.85 -6.62
N LEU A 31 1.65 3.56 -5.93
CA LEU A 31 2.48 2.39 -6.20
C LEU A 31 1.74 1.09 -5.92
N PHE A 32 1.08 0.97 -4.76
CA PHE A 32 0.31 -0.22 -4.43
C PHE A 32 -0.82 -0.47 -5.43
N CYS A 33 -1.62 0.56 -5.71
CA CYS A 33 -2.78 0.45 -6.60
C CYS A 33 -2.37 0.26 -8.06
N GLY A 34 -1.43 1.08 -8.55
CA GLY A 34 -0.99 1.03 -9.95
C GLY A 34 -0.21 -0.25 -10.27
N CYS A 35 0.82 -0.55 -9.49
CA CYS A 35 1.62 -1.75 -9.71
C CYS A 35 0.81 -3.02 -9.39
N GLY A 36 -0.01 -3.00 -8.33
CA GLY A 36 -0.89 -4.12 -7.99
C GLY A 36 -1.90 -4.43 -9.10
N HIS A 37 -2.53 -3.40 -9.68
CA HIS A 37 -3.49 -3.60 -10.78
C HIS A 37 -2.85 -4.28 -12.00
N VAL A 38 -1.70 -3.79 -12.43
CA VAL A 38 -0.99 -4.34 -13.60
C VAL A 38 -0.41 -5.73 -13.29
N ALA A 39 0.09 -5.96 -12.07
CA ALA A 39 0.58 -7.27 -11.64
C ALA A 39 -0.52 -8.33 -11.60
N LEU A 40 -1.71 -7.96 -11.10
CA LEU A 40 -2.90 -8.82 -11.10
C LEU A 40 -3.32 -9.19 -12.51
N ALA A 41 -3.36 -8.22 -13.43
CA ALA A 41 -3.67 -8.47 -14.83
C ALA A 41 -2.62 -9.39 -15.51
N GLY A 42 -1.34 -9.19 -15.24
CA GLY A 42 -0.26 -10.06 -15.73
C GLY A 42 -0.36 -11.49 -15.17
N THR A 43 -0.79 -11.63 -13.92
CA THR A 43 -0.99 -12.96 -13.30
C THR A 43 -2.08 -13.74 -14.02
N VAL A 44 -3.19 -13.08 -14.41
CA VAL A 44 -4.27 -13.72 -15.19
C VAL A 44 -3.75 -14.19 -16.54
N ALA A 45 -3.04 -13.33 -17.27
CA ALA A 45 -2.49 -13.67 -18.58
C ALA A 45 -1.56 -14.90 -18.52
N ILE A 46 -0.65 -14.94 -17.53
CA ILE A 46 0.25 -16.08 -17.33
C ILE A 46 -0.54 -17.36 -17.01
N LEU A 47 -1.58 -17.24 -16.20
CA LEU A 47 -2.35 -18.41 -15.75
C LEU A 47 -3.22 -19.01 -16.87
N GLU A 48 -3.85 -18.17 -17.67
CA GLU A 48 -4.66 -18.56 -18.83
C GLU A 48 -3.78 -19.18 -19.93
N GLN A 49 -2.60 -18.59 -20.16
CA GLN A 49 -1.72 -19.03 -21.24
C GLN A 49 -0.90 -20.28 -20.91
N HIS A 50 -0.52 -20.48 -19.64
CA HIS A 50 0.47 -21.51 -19.29
C HIS A 50 -0.03 -22.61 -18.35
N PHE A 51 -1.07 -22.38 -17.55
CA PHE A 51 -1.39 -23.29 -16.44
C PHE A 51 -2.77 -23.97 -16.53
N SER A 52 -3.54 -23.75 -17.60
CA SER A 52 -4.94 -23.31 -17.46
C SER A 52 -5.70 -23.21 -18.77
N THR A 53 -5.73 -24.27 -19.57
CA THR A 53 -6.42 -24.26 -20.86
C THR A 53 -7.95 -24.35 -20.76
N ASN A 54 -8.49 -24.75 -19.59
CA ASN A 54 -9.94 -24.89 -19.36
C ASN A 54 -10.50 -23.69 -18.60
N THR A 55 -11.47 -23.01 -19.21
CA THR A 55 -12.13 -21.82 -18.64
C THR A 55 -12.89 -22.10 -17.34
N SER A 56 -13.33 -23.33 -17.09
CA SER A 56 -14.03 -23.71 -15.84
C SER A 56 -13.15 -23.71 -14.60
N ASP A 57 -11.84 -23.99 -14.74
CA ASP A 57 -10.93 -24.12 -13.59
C ASP A 57 -10.40 -22.76 -13.11
N HIS A 58 -10.54 -21.73 -13.95
CA HIS A 58 -10.07 -20.36 -13.70
C HIS A 58 -11.17 -19.33 -13.46
N ALA A 59 -12.44 -19.70 -13.65
CA ALA A 59 -13.57 -18.76 -13.53
C ALA A 59 -13.60 -18.08 -12.15
N LEU A 60 -13.47 -18.86 -11.07
CA LEU A 60 -13.46 -18.33 -9.70
C LEU A 60 -12.26 -17.43 -9.43
N LEU A 61 -11.08 -17.74 -9.99
CA LEU A 61 -9.90 -16.91 -9.79
C LEU A 61 -10.00 -15.59 -10.56
N SER A 62 -10.49 -15.63 -11.80
CA SER A 62 -10.72 -14.44 -12.62
C SER A 62 -11.71 -13.50 -11.96
N GLU A 63 -12.81 -14.02 -11.39
CA GLU A 63 -13.76 -13.24 -10.59
C GLU A 63 -13.10 -12.61 -9.34
N VAL A 64 -12.29 -13.37 -8.59
CA VAL A 64 -11.57 -12.85 -7.42
C VAL A 64 -10.59 -11.75 -7.82
N ILE A 65 -9.87 -11.90 -8.92
CA ILE A 65 -8.91 -10.90 -9.39
C ILE A 65 -9.62 -9.62 -9.86
N GLN A 66 -10.74 -9.75 -10.58
CA GLN A 66 -11.58 -8.60 -10.95
C GLN A 66 -12.11 -7.88 -9.71
N LEU A 67 -12.57 -8.61 -8.70
CA LEU A 67 -12.98 -8.03 -7.42
C LEU A 67 -11.84 -7.24 -6.77
N MET A 68 -10.62 -7.79 -6.75
CA MET A 68 -9.45 -7.09 -6.22
C MET A 68 -9.12 -5.81 -7.01
N GLN A 69 -9.26 -5.80 -8.34
CA GLN A 69 -9.09 -4.60 -9.16
C GLN A 69 -10.13 -3.51 -8.84
N TYR A 70 -11.40 -3.88 -8.64
CA TYR A 70 -12.43 -2.94 -8.20
C TYR A 70 -12.13 -2.34 -6.82
N VAL A 71 -11.65 -3.17 -5.89
CA VAL A 71 -11.24 -2.71 -4.55
C VAL A 71 -10.07 -1.72 -4.66
N ILE A 72 -9.09 -1.97 -5.54
CA ILE A 72 -7.96 -1.06 -5.78
C ILE A 72 -8.43 0.34 -6.23
N TYR A 73 -9.41 0.43 -7.13
CA TYR A 73 -9.95 1.74 -7.56
C TYR A 73 -10.67 2.47 -6.42
N GLY A 74 -11.43 1.73 -5.59
CA GLY A 74 -12.08 2.28 -4.41
C GLY A 74 -11.08 2.80 -3.38
N ILE A 75 -10.00 2.05 -3.13
CA ILE A 75 -8.91 2.45 -2.24
C ILE A 75 -8.22 3.72 -2.75
N ALA A 76 -7.87 3.78 -4.04
CA ALA A 76 -7.15 4.92 -4.60
C ALA A 76 -7.93 6.23 -4.44
N SER A 77 -9.23 6.21 -4.73
CA SER A 77 -10.11 7.36 -4.57
C SER A 77 -10.33 7.75 -3.10
N PHE A 78 -10.56 6.77 -2.22
CA PHE A 78 -10.72 7.00 -0.79
C PHE A 78 -9.48 7.66 -0.17
N PHE A 79 -8.29 7.12 -0.41
CA PHE A 79 -7.05 7.66 0.17
C PHE A 79 -6.67 9.02 -0.41
N PHE A 80 -7.00 9.29 -1.68
CA PHE A 80 -6.80 10.62 -2.26
C PHE A 80 -7.62 11.68 -1.51
N LEU A 81 -8.92 11.44 -1.33
CA LEU A 81 -9.80 12.35 -0.58
C LEU A 81 -9.40 12.44 0.90
N TYR A 82 -9.13 11.29 1.53
CA TYR A 82 -8.75 11.24 2.93
C TYR A 82 -7.43 11.95 3.21
N GLY A 83 -6.42 11.79 2.36
CA GLY A 83 -5.15 12.50 2.48
C GLY A 83 -5.28 14.02 2.35
N ILE A 84 -6.17 14.51 1.46
CA ILE A 84 -6.48 15.95 1.38
C ILE A 84 -7.13 16.43 2.69
N ILE A 85 -8.08 15.67 3.25
CA ILE A 85 -8.75 16.02 4.50
C ILE A 85 -7.76 16.03 5.67
N LEU A 86 -6.87 15.05 5.77
CA LEU A 86 -5.82 15.00 6.81
C LEU A 86 -4.80 16.13 6.66
N LEU A 87 -4.43 16.49 5.43
CA LEU A 87 -3.57 17.63 5.18
C LEU A 87 -4.24 18.93 5.64
N ALA A 88 -5.52 19.13 5.27
CA ALA A 88 -6.31 20.27 5.70
C ALA A 88 -6.42 20.32 7.23
N GLU A 89 -6.69 19.18 7.88
CA GLU A 89 -6.70 19.07 9.35
C GLU A 89 -5.37 19.51 9.95
N GLY A 90 -4.23 19.06 9.40
CA GLY A 90 -2.91 19.46 9.87
C GLY A 90 -2.66 20.98 9.79
N PHE A 91 -3.17 21.64 8.75
CA PHE A 91 -3.10 23.11 8.64
C PHE A 91 -4.03 23.78 9.67
N TYR A 92 -5.25 23.26 9.86
CA TYR A 92 -6.23 23.82 10.79
C TYR A 92 -5.87 23.59 12.26
N THR A 93 -5.16 22.50 12.59
CA THR A 93 -4.80 22.16 13.97
C THR A 93 -3.41 22.66 14.38
N THR A 94 -2.57 23.06 13.43
CA THR A 94 -1.28 23.68 13.71
C THR A 94 -1.43 24.94 14.57
N SER A 95 -0.72 24.95 15.70
CA SER A 95 -0.79 26.04 16.70
C SER A 95 -0.39 27.41 16.14
N ALA A 96 0.56 27.44 15.20
CA ALA A 96 1.02 28.67 14.56
C ALA A 96 -0.05 29.31 13.66
N VAL A 97 -0.92 28.51 13.02
CA VAL A 97 -2.04 29.04 12.21
C VAL A 97 -3.14 29.62 13.10
N LYS A 98 -3.38 29.01 14.28
CA LYS A 98 -4.34 29.51 15.26
C LYS A 98 -3.92 30.84 15.90
N GLU A 99 -2.62 31.08 16.07
CA GLU A 99 -2.11 32.38 16.52
C GLU A 99 -2.24 33.48 15.45
N LEU A 100 -2.13 33.11 14.16
CA LEU A 100 -2.21 34.07 13.05
C LEU A 100 -3.63 34.49 12.67
N HIS A 101 -4.62 33.58 12.78
CA HIS A 101 -6.02 33.87 12.41
C HIS A 101 -6.90 34.34 13.57
N GLY A 102 -6.31 34.64 14.73
CA GLY A 102 -7.03 34.93 15.96
C GLY A 102 -7.64 33.67 16.58
N GLU A 103 -7.88 33.69 17.90
CA GLU A 103 -8.48 32.58 18.63
C GLU A 103 -9.85 32.23 18.07
N PHE A 104 -9.90 31.34 17.07
CA PHE A 104 -11.08 30.53 16.82
C PHE A 104 -11.25 29.67 18.04
N LYS A 105 -12.08 30.15 18.97
CA LYS A 105 -12.56 29.43 20.15
C LYS A 105 -12.99 28.05 19.67
N THR A 106 -12.15 27.05 19.91
CA THR A 106 -12.39 25.70 19.41
C THR A 106 -13.57 25.16 20.22
N THR A 107 -14.76 25.24 19.65
CA THR A 107 -15.98 24.70 20.24
C THR A 107 -15.77 23.20 20.50
N ALA A 108 -16.41 22.67 21.55
CA ALA A 108 -16.28 21.25 21.93
C ALA A 108 -16.49 20.27 20.75
N CYS A 109 -17.27 20.67 19.74
CA CYS A 109 -17.47 19.96 18.48
C CYS A 109 -16.16 19.76 17.68
N GLY A 110 -15.33 20.80 17.52
CA GLY A 110 -14.06 20.70 16.77
C GLY A 110 -13.05 19.72 17.40
N ARG A 111 -13.07 19.58 18.73
CA ARG A 111 -12.25 18.60 19.45
C ARG A 111 -12.75 17.18 19.27
N CYS A 112 -14.06 16.98 19.21
CA CYS A 112 -14.64 15.67 18.90
C CYS A 112 -14.30 15.25 17.47
N ILE A 113 -14.36 16.20 16.52
CA ILE A 113 -14.02 15.96 15.11
C ILE A 113 -12.54 15.56 14.95
N SER A 114 -11.60 16.31 15.55
CA SER A 114 -10.17 15.96 15.50
C SER A 114 -9.89 14.60 16.19
N GLY A 115 -10.57 14.31 17.31
CA GLY A 115 -10.51 12.99 17.95
C GLY A 115 -11.01 11.84 17.06
N MET A 116 -12.09 12.06 16.29
CA MET A 116 -12.58 11.09 15.32
C MET A 116 -11.58 10.84 14.20
N PHE A 117 -10.88 11.88 13.72
CA PHE A 117 -9.83 11.70 12.71
C PHE A 117 -8.68 10.84 13.24
N VAL A 118 -8.20 11.09 14.46
CA VAL A 118 -7.17 10.25 15.10
C VAL A 118 -7.60 8.79 15.18
N PHE A 119 -8.84 8.54 15.61
CA PHE A 119 -9.40 7.18 15.67
C PHE A 119 -9.48 6.52 14.29
N LEU A 120 -9.98 7.24 13.27
CA LEU A 120 -10.06 6.73 11.90
C LEU A 120 -8.67 6.43 11.32
N THR A 121 -7.68 7.32 11.51
CA THR A 121 -6.30 7.09 11.04
C THR A 121 -5.69 5.87 11.70
N TYR A 122 -5.97 5.64 12.98
CA TYR A 122 -5.52 4.45 13.70
C TYR A 122 -6.11 3.16 13.12
N VAL A 123 -7.44 3.11 12.93
CA VAL A 123 -8.11 1.94 12.33
C VAL A 123 -7.58 1.66 10.92
N LEU A 124 -7.39 2.71 10.11
CA LEU A 124 -6.79 2.59 8.78
C LEU A 124 -5.35 2.10 8.84
N GLY A 125 -4.54 2.57 9.79
CA GLY A 125 -3.17 2.10 9.99
C GLY A 125 -3.11 0.60 10.29
N VAL A 126 -3.98 0.11 11.19
CA VAL A 126 -4.08 -1.33 11.50
C VAL A 126 -4.56 -2.13 10.30
N ALA A 127 -5.57 -1.66 9.58
CA ALA A 127 -6.04 -2.31 8.36
C ALA A 127 -4.92 -2.41 7.31
N TRP A 128 -4.13 -1.34 7.16
CA TRP A 128 -3.05 -1.28 6.18
C TRP A 128 -1.82 -2.14 6.54
N LEU A 129 -1.58 -2.37 7.83
CA LEU A 129 -0.62 -3.40 8.28
C LEU A 129 -1.04 -4.79 7.81
N GLY A 130 -2.35 -5.08 7.86
CA GLY A 130 -2.91 -6.31 7.28
C GLY A 130 -2.65 -6.38 5.78
N VAL A 131 -2.97 -5.32 5.03
CA VAL A 131 -2.73 -5.25 3.57
C VAL A 131 -1.25 -5.46 3.24
N PHE A 132 -0.34 -4.83 3.99
CA PHE A 132 1.10 -5.02 3.83
C PHE A 132 1.49 -6.50 4.04
N GLY A 133 1.00 -7.13 5.12
CA GLY A 133 1.25 -8.55 5.38
C GLY A 133 0.70 -9.47 4.28
N PHE A 134 -0.54 -9.25 3.82
CA PHE A 134 -1.13 -10.05 2.74
C PHE A 134 -0.42 -9.83 1.40
N SER A 135 0.08 -8.62 1.12
CA SER A 135 0.82 -8.33 -0.11
C SER A 135 2.17 -9.06 -0.22
N ALA A 136 2.71 -9.52 0.91
CA ALA A 136 3.93 -10.34 0.92
C ALA A 136 3.70 -11.76 0.37
N VAL A 137 2.46 -12.28 0.38
CA VAL A 137 2.14 -13.64 -0.11
C VAL A 137 2.42 -13.79 -1.61
N PRO A 138 1.89 -12.94 -2.51
CA PRO A 138 2.23 -13.03 -3.93
C PRO A 138 3.72 -12.76 -4.19
N VAL A 139 4.37 -11.84 -3.45
CA VAL A 139 5.81 -11.62 -3.57
C VAL A 139 6.59 -12.91 -3.25
N PHE A 140 6.25 -13.59 -2.17
CA PHE A 140 6.86 -14.86 -1.79
C PHE A 140 6.63 -15.94 -2.85
N MET A 141 5.42 -16.06 -3.39
CA MET A 141 5.13 -17.03 -4.45
C MET A 141 5.99 -16.79 -5.69
N PHE A 142 5.99 -15.56 -6.23
CA PHE A 142 6.79 -15.24 -7.42
C PHE A 142 8.29 -15.35 -7.14
N TYR A 143 8.76 -15.04 -5.93
CA TYR A 143 10.15 -15.26 -5.53
C TYR A 143 10.55 -16.73 -5.60
N ASN A 144 9.71 -17.65 -5.11
CA ASN A 144 9.99 -19.09 -5.19
C ASN A 144 10.08 -19.57 -6.65
N ILE A 145 9.17 -19.10 -7.51
CA ILE A 145 9.19 -19.42 -8.94
C ILE A 145 10.46 -18.87 -9.60
N TRP A 146 10.78 -17.59 -9.37
CA TRP A 146 11.99 -16.95 -9.88
C TRP A 146 13.27 -17.65 -9.41
N SER A 147 13.35 -18.00 -8.13
CA SER A 147 14.52 -18.71 -7.59
C SER A 147 14.71 -20.07 -8.27
N THR A 148 13.61 -20.75 -8.60
CA THR A 148 13.62 -22.03 -9.33
C THR A 148 14.07 -21.83 -10.79
N CYS A 149 13.66 -20.72 -11.43
CA CYS A 149 14.14 -20.32 -12.75
C CYS A 149 15.66 -20.15 -12.81
N GLU A 150 16.25 -19.51 -11.80
CA GLU A 150 17.71 -19.31 -11.72
C GLU A 150 18.46 -20.63 -11.54
N VAL A 151 17.91 -21.57 -10.76
CA VAL A 151 18.51 -22.90 -10.58
C VAL A 151 18.54 -23.68 -11.91
N ILE A 152 17.49 -23.57 -12.73
CA ILE A 152 17.41 -24.20 -14.07
C ILE A 152 18.43 -23.60 -15.04
N LYS A 153 18.67 -22.29 -14.97
CA LYS A 153 19.64 -21.59 -15.85
C LYS A 153 21.10 -21.87 -15.46
N SER A 154 21.37 -22.32 -14.23
CA SER A 154 22.74 -22.65 -13.82
C SER A 154 23.21 -23.95 -14.52
N PRO A 155 24.44 -24.00 -15.04
CA PRO A 155 24.95 -25.19 -15.72
C PRO A 155 25.13 -26.34 -14.72
N GLN A 156 24.14 -27.21 -14.61
CA GLN A 156 24.28 -28.48 -13.90
C GLN A 156 25.31 -29.34 -14.65
N THR A 157 26.45 -29.54 -14.01
CA THR A 157 27.64 -30.19 -14.59
C THR A 157 27.44 -31.69 -14.83
N ASN A 158 26.29 -32.28 -14.47
CA ASN A 158 26.03 -33.72 -14.61
C ASN A 158 24.58 -34.00 -15.05
N GLY A 159 24.34 -34.00 -16.36
CA GLY A 159 23.21 -34.73 -16.98
C GLY A 159 21.88 -33.98 -17.04
N THR A 160 21.26 -34.01 -18.23
CA THR A 160 19.92 -33.52 -18.55
C THR A 160 18.78 -34.13 -17.71
N ALA A 161 19.05 -35.22 -16.97
CA ALA A 161 18.06 -35.92 -16.13
C ALA A 161 17.62 -35.11 -14.88
N GLY A 162 18.40 -34.13 -14.41
CA GLY A 162 18.03 -33.30 -13.25
C GLY A 162 17.08 -32.14 -13.56
N VAL A 163 17.05 -31.65 -14.81
CA VAL A 163 16.29 -30.45 -15.20
C VAL A 163 14.80 -30.74 -15.37
N GLU A 164 14.43 -31.93 -15.86
CA GLU A 164 13.02 -32.35 -15.98
C GLU A 164 12.34 -32.63 -14.63
N GLN A 165 13.13 -32.82 -13.57
CA GLN A 165 12.62 -33.07 -12.21
C GLN A 165 12.30 -31.80 -11.43
N ILE A 166 12.79 -30.63 -11.88
CA ILE A 166 12.51 -29.35 -11.24
C ILE A 166 11.17 -28.85 -11.75
N CYS A 167 10.18 -28.86 -10.85
CA CYS A 167 8.80 -28.49 -11.14
C CYS A 167 8.29 -27.44 -10.17
N VAL A 168 7.53 -26.49 -10.69
CA VAL A 168 6.72 -25.57 -9.87
C VAL A 168 5.27 -26.07 -9.91
N ASP A 169 4.71 -26.36 -8.75
CA ASP A 169 3.30 -26.72 -8.60
C ASP A 169 2.53 -25.57 -7.94
N ILE A 170 1.71 -24.88 -8.74
CA ILE A 170 0.95 -23.73 -8.25
C ILE A 170 -0.30 -24.12 -7.45
N ARG A 171 -0.69 -25.40 -7.47
CA ARG A 171 -1.82 -25.92 -6.67
C ARG A 171 -1.50 -25.92 -5.19
N GLN A 172 -0.23 -25.99 -4.81
CA GLN A 172 0.25 -25.90 -3.42
C GLN A 172 -0.07 -24.55 -2.78
N TYR A 173 -0.20 -23.50 -3.59
CA TYR A 173 -0.54 -22.15 -3.14
C TYR A 173 -2.06 -21.92 -3.06
N GLY A 174 -2.89 -22.93 -3.39
CA GLY A 174 -4.35 -22.85 -3.31
C GLY A 174 -5.02 -21.97 -4.38
N ILE A 175 -4.27 -21.56 -5.41
CA ILE A 175 -4.75 -20.67 -6.47
C ILE A 175 -5.63 -21.41 -7.48
N ILE A 176 -5.34 -22.69 -7.73
CA ILE A 176 -6.08 -23.52 -8.68
C ILE A 176 -6.51 -24.82 -7.97
N PRO A 177 -7.72 -25.36 -8.23
CA PRO A 177 -8.12 -26.67 -7.74
C PRO A 177 -7.11 -27.77 -8.12
N TRP A 178 -6.99 -28.78 -7.24
CA TRP A 178 -6.07 -29.93 -7.43
C TRP A 178 -6.31 -30.70 -8.74
N ASN A 179 -7.53 -30.60 -9.28
CA ASN A 179 -7.98 -31.24 -10.52
C ASN A 179 -7.54 -30.52 -11.80
N ALA A 180 -6.99 -29.32 -11.71
CA ALA A 180 -6.58 -28.59 -12.91
C ALA A 180 -5.34 -29.21 -13.56
N PHE A 181 -5.38 -29.26 -14.88
CA PHE A 181 -4.34 -29.80 -15.73
C PHE A 181 -3.83 -28.70 -16.67
N PRO A 182 -2.51 -28.41 -16.75
CA PRO A 182 -1.39 -29.20 -16.20
C PRO A 182 -1.12 -29.01 -14.69
N GLY A 183 -1.51 -27.88 -14.08
CA GLY A 183 -1.38 -27.60 -12.64
C GLY A 183 0.05 -27.47 -12.07
N ARG A 184 1.02 -28.17 -12.68
CA ARG A 184 2.46 -28.10 -12.43
C ARG A 184 3.20 -27.93 -13.76
N ILE A 185 4.30 -27.20 -13.75
CA ILE A 185 5.16 -27.01 -14.94
C ILE A 185 6.60 -27.35 -14.57
N CYS A 186 7.28 -28.09 -15.43
CA CYS A 186 8.61 -28.63 -15.20
C CYS A 186 9.56 -28.36 -16.38
N GLY A 187 10.86 -28.34 -16.13
CA GLY A 187 11.91 -28.36 -17.15
C GLY A 187 11.83 -27.23 -18.18
N SER A 188 11.92 -27.57 -19.47
CA SER A 188 11.96 -26.62 -20.59
C SER A 188 10.71 -25.74 -20.73
N ALA A 189 9.54 -26.24 -20.32
CA ALA A 189 8.31 -25.45 -20.29
C ALA A 189 8.36 -24.35 -19.21
N LEU A 190 9.00 -24.65 -18.08
CA LEU A 190 9.23 -23.67 -17.01
C LEU A 190 10.27 -22.64 -17.45
N GLU A 191 11.35 -23.06 -18.10
CA GLU A 191 12.38 -22.17 -18.66
C GLU A 191 11.80 -21.14 -19.63
N ASN A 192 10.89 -21.57 -20.51
CA ASN A 192 10.22 -20.66 -21.44
C ASN A 192 9.41 -19.58 -20.71
N ILE A 193 8.69 -19.93 -19.64
CA ILE A 193 7.95 -18.97 -18.81
C ILE A 193 8.90 -18.02 -18.09
N CYS A 194 9.99 -18.54 -17.54
CA CYS A 194 11.03 -17.78 -16.86
C CYS A 194 11.74 -16.75 -17.78
N ASN A 195 11.76 -16.98 -19.09
CA ASN A 195 12.32 -16.06 -20.08
C ASN A 195 11.29 -15.08 -20.66
N THR A 196 10.01 -15.19 -20.29
CA THR A 196 9.01 -14.19 -20.70
C THR A 196 9.20 -12.88 -19.96
N ASN A 197 9.13 -11.77 -20.69
CA ASN A 197 9.16 -10.44 -20.10
C ASN A 197 7.95 -10.19 -19.19
N GLU A 198 6.81 -10.86 -19.44
CA GLU A 198 5.59 -10.72 -18.64
C GLU A 198 5.77 -11.22 -17.21
N PHE A 199 6.40 -12.38 -17.04
CA PHE A 199 6.70 -12.94 -15.71
C PHE A 199 7.68 -12.04 -14.94
N TYR A 200 8.78 -11.64 -15.59
CA TYR A 200 9.79 -10.76 -14.97
C TYR A 200 9.21 -9.42 -14.55
N MET A 201 8.40 -8.79 -15.42
CA MET A 201 7.73 -7.53 -15.13
C MET A 201 6.76 -7.70 -13.95
N SER A 202 5.89 -8.72 -13.99
CA SER A 202 4.91 -8.98 -12.92
C SER A 202 5.56 -9.16 -11.55
N TYR A 203 6.68 -9.88 -11.47
CA TYR A 203 7.44 -10.06 -10.24
C TYR A 203 7.91 -8.72 -9.64
N HIS A 204 8.54 -7.86 -10.45
CA HIS A 204 8.98 -6.54 -9.98
C HIS A 204 7.81 -5.65 -9.58
N LEU A 205 6.69 -5.71 -10.29
CA LEU A 205 5.50 -4.95 -9.92
C LEU A 205 4.92 -5.39 -8.57
N PHE A 206 4.92 -6.68 -8.23
CA PHE A 206 4.51 -7.14 -6.91
C PHE A 206 5.42 -6.64 -5.80
N ILE A 207 6.73 -6.59 -6.03
CA ILE A 207 7.69 -6.01 -5.07
C ILE A 207 7.40 -4.53 -4.86
N VAL A 208 7.24 -3.77 -5.95
CA VAL A 208 6.95 -2.33 -5.87
C VAL A 208 5.60 -2.08 -5.21
N ALA A 209 4.59 -2.91 -5.48
CA ALA A 209 3.30 -2.82 -4.80
C ALA A 209 3.43 -3.05 -3.29
N CYS A 210 4.16 -4.08 -2.87
CA CYS A 210 4.44 -4.36 -1.45
C CYS A 210 5.19 -3.20 -0.77
N ALA A 211 6.21 -2.65 -1.43
CA ALA A 211 6.91 -1.45 -0.96
C ALA A 211 5.98 -0.24 -0.85
N GLY A 212 5.06 -0.06 -1.80
CA GLY A 212 4.01 0.96 -1.76
C GLY A 212 3.09 0.80 -0.56
N ALA A 213 2.64 -0.43 -0.27
CA ALA A 213 1.86 -0.71 0.93
C ALA A 213 2.63 -0.33 2.21
N GLY A 214 3.91 -0.69 2.30
CA GLY A 214 4.78 -0.30 3.41
C GLY A 214 4.95 1.20 3.55
N ALA A 215 5.14 1.93 2.44
CA ALA A 215 5.23 3.39 2.43
C ALA A 215 3.94 4.03 2.97
N THR A 216 2.76 3.52 2.59
CA THR A 216 1.48 4.00 3.12
C THR A 216 1.32 3.70 4.61
N VAL A 217 1.79 2.56 5.12
CA VAL A 217 1.83 2.29 6.58
C VAL A 217 2.65 3.38 7.28
N ILE A 218 3.85 3.66 6.78
CA ILE A 218 4.72 4.69 7.35
C ILE A 218 4.03 6.05 7.32
N ALA A 219 3.37 6.40 6.21
CA ALA A 219 2.63 7.65 6.09
C ALA A 219 1.49 7.75 7.12
N LEU A 220 0.71 6.69 7.31
CA LEU A 220 -0.37 6.64 8.30
C LEU A 220 0.17 6.76 9.74
N LEU A 221 1.33 6.18 10.04
CA LEU A 221 2.00 6.35 11.32
C LEU A 221 2.44 7.81 11.55
N ILE A 222 2.98 8.47 10.52
CA ILE A 222 3.35 9.90 10.61
C ILE A 222 2.11 10.76 10.84
N TYR A 223 1.01 10.50 10.12
CA TYR A 223 -0.26 11.18 10.36
C TYR A 223 -0.78 10.95 11.79
N MET A 224 -0.73 9.72 12.29
CA MET A 224 -1.16 9.41 13.65
C MET A 224 -0.33 10.19 14.69
N MET A 225 0.99 10.25 14.52
CA MET A 225 1.87 11.02 15.41
C MET A 225 1.55 12.52 15.35
N ALA A 226 1.42 13.10 14.15
CA ALA A 226 1.16 14.52 13.96
C ALA A 226 -0.21 14.95 14.49
N THR A 227 -1.27 14.20 14.15
CA THR A 227 -2.64 14.47 14.60
C THR A 227 -2.79 14.28 16.11
N THR A 228 -2.17 13.26 16.70
CA THR A 228 -2.18 13.04 18.16
C THR A 228 -1.45 14.16 18.90
N TYR A 229 -0.30 14.60 18.39
CA TYR A 229 0.43 15.74 18.95
C TYR A 229 -0.42 17.00 18.92
N ASN A 230 -1.01 17.33 17.77
CA ASN A 230 -1.87 18.49 17.63
C ASN A 230 -3.10 18.41 18.56
N TYR A 231 -3.74 17.25 18.64
CA TYR A 231 -4.86 17.01 19.55
C TYR A 231 -4.46 17.22 21.03
N ALA A 232 -3.28 16.72 21.43
CA ALA A 232 -2.77 16.88 22.79
C ALA A 232 -2.49 18.35 23.12
N VAL A 233 -1.80 19.09 22.22
CA VAL A 233 -1.51 20.51 22.40
C VAL A 233 -2.80 21.34 22.53
N LEU A 234 -3.82 21.03 21.72
CA LEU A 234 -5.13 21.68 21.84
C LEU A 234 -5.83 21.39 23.16
N LYS A 235 -5.67 20.18 23.70
CA LYS A 235 -6.19 19.82 25.02
C LYS A 235 -5.48 20.57 26.15
N PHE A 236 -4.16 20.77 26.05
CA PHE A 236 -3.39 21.52 27.05
C PHE A 236 -3.71 23.02 27.05
N LYS A 237 -3.66 23.71 25.90
CA LYS A 237 -3.98 25.15 25.81
C LYS A 237 -5.39 25.46 26.34
N SER A 238 -6.38 24.63 25.99
CA SER A 238 -7.74 24.78 26.49
C SER A 238 -7.87 24.64 28.02
N ARG A 239 -6.97 23.90 28.67
CA ARG A 239 -6.97 23.78 30.14
C ARG A 239 -6.39 25.03 30.78
N GLU A 240 -5.36 25.63 30.18
CA GLU A 240 -4.79 26.90 30.63
C GLU A 240 -5.82 28.05 30.53
N ASP A 241 -6.53 28.17 29.42
CA ASP A 241 -7.61 29.18 29.23
C ASP A 241 -8.75 29.05 30.25
N CYS A 242 -9.00 27.83 30.75
CA CYS A 242 -10.00 27.58 31.78
C CYS A 242 -9.49 27.97 33.18
N CYS A 243 -8.18 27.88 33.41
CA CYS A 243 -7.55 28.22 34.70
C CYS A 243 -7.23 29.71 34.83
N THR A 244 -7.01 30.43 33.72
CA THR A 244 -6.69 31.87 33.71
C THR A 244 -7.94 32.78 33.68
N LYS A 245 -9.14 32.19 33.61
CA LYS A 245 -10.42 32.92 33.56
C LYS A 245 -11.08 33.21 34.92
N PHE A 246 -10.33 33.10 36.01
CA PHE A 246 -10.75 33.49 37.35
C PHE A 246 -9.89 34.61 37.91
#